data_AF-A0A945AUP4-F1
#
_entry.id   AF-A0A945AUP4-F1
#
_cell.length_a   1.000
_cell.length_b   1.000
_cell.length_c   1.000
_cell.angle_alpha   90.00
_cell.angle_beta   90.00
_cell.angle_gamma   90.00
#
_symmetry.space_group_name_H-M   'P 1'
#
loop_
_entity.id
_entity.type
_entity.pdbx_description
1 polymer ?
#
loop_
_entity_poly.entity_id
_entity_poly.type
_entity_poly.pdbx_seq_one_letter_code
_entity_poly.pdbx_strand_id
1 'polypeptide(L)'
;MFQNSLRNRRAVLSQWAAIGVWLGIVCFGFWWLIDYELRGGHIGYVPDVWPNQASLRHSEHTFELVMFIHPRCPCTAASLEELSKLLPRLGADGRSIQRDGVRVHVVVLKPELTDAAFTDTLLVARALDMPGVQLVFDHGGVEAERFGAQTSGHTVLYSPNGRLLFVGGITGTRGHAGDNESAELVVRAFYQKVNASQEAARARVFGCALAEPLCVEGKAKDPGM
;
A
#
# COMPACT_ATOMS: atom_id res chain seq x y z
N MET A 1 45.53 49.48 8.08
CA MET A 1 44.10 49.39 8.42
C MET A 1 43.24 48.72 7.34
N PHE A 2 43.50 48.93 6.04
CA PHE A 2 42.71 48.34 4.93
C PHE A 2 42.82 46.80 4.74
N GLN A 3 43.97 46.17 5.03
CA GLN A 3 44.14 44.72 4.83
C GLN A 3 43.32 43.86 5.81
N ASN A 4 43.05 44.34 7.03
CA ASN A 4 42.24 43.60 8.02
C ASN A 4 40.75 43.53 7.62
N SER A 5 40.23 44.57 6.95
CA SER A 5 38.84 44.64 6.48
C SER A 5 38.55 43.61 5.38
N LEU A 6 39.48 43.44 4.41
CA LEU A 6 39.33 42.47 3.33
C LEU A 6 39.43 41.02 3.82
N ARG A 7 40.29 40.75 4.81
CA ARG A 7 40.42 39.41 5.43
C ARG A 7 39.17 39.02 6.22
N ASN A 8 38.56 39.95 6.97
CA ASN A 8 37.29 39.72 7.66
C ASN A 8 36.14 39.49 6.69
N ARG A 9 36.05 40.25 5.59
CA ARG A 9 35.01 40.05 4.56
C ARG A 9 35.09 38.68 3.91
N ARG A 10 36.30 38.19 3.59
CA ARG A 10 36.50 36.84 3.02
C ARG A 10 36.16 35.74 4.02
N ALA A 11 36.51 35.90 5.30
CA ALA A 11 36.17 34.95 6.36
C ALA A 11 34.65 34.84 6.56
N VAL A 12 33.95 35.98 6.62
CA VAL A 12 32.48 36.02 6.72
C VAL A 12 31.82 35.40 5.50
N LEU A 13 32.29 35.69 4.28
CA LEU A 13 31.79 35.06 3.05
C LEU A 13 32.01 33.53 3.05
N SER A 14 33.16 33.04 3.52
CA SER A 14 33.41 31.60 3.63
C SER A 14 32.52 30.91 4.67
N GLN A 15 32.19 31.58 5.78
CA GLN A 15 31.25 31.06 6.78
C GLN A 15 29.84 30.96 6.21
N TRP A 16 29.35 31.99 5.51
CA TRP A 16 28.05 31.94 4.84
C TRP A 16 28.00 30.91 3.73
N ALA A 17 29.09 30.73 2.97
CA ALA A 17 29.19 29.67 1.97
C ALA A 17 29.13 28.28 2.63
N ALA A 18 29.84 28.06 3.73
CA ALA A 18 29.80 26.79 4.47
C ALA A 18 28.41 26.51 5.05
N ILE A 19 27.74 27.52 5.62
CA ILE A 19 26.35 27.41 6.10
C ILE A 19 25.41 27.10 4.94
N GLY A 20 25.57 27.77 3.80
CA GLY A 20 24.76 27.55 2.60
C GLY A 20 24.91 26.13 2.05
N VAL A 21 26.15 25.62 1.99
CA VAL A 21 26.43 24.23 1.57
C VAL A 21 25.84 23.24 2.57
N TRP A 22 26.00 23.47 3.87
CA TRP A 22 25.42 22.61 4.91
C TRP A 22 23.89 22.56 4.84
N LEU A 23 23.23 23.73 4.73
CA LEU A 23 21.78 23.82 4.53
C LEU A 23 21.35 23.11 3.24
N GLY A 24 22.11 23.25 2.16
CA GLY A 24 21.87 22.56 0.90
C GLY A 24 21.90 21.03 1.06
N ILE A 25 22.90 20.49 1.76
CA ILE A 25 23.01 19.04 2.04
C ILE A 25 21.84 18.57 2.91
N VAL A 26 21.48 19.32 3.95
CA VAL A 26 20.36 18.98 4.84
C VAL A 26 19.03 18.99 4.07
N CYS A 27 18.74 20.04 3.31
CA CYS A 27 17.54 20.12 2.49
C CYS A 27 17.48 19.00 1.44
N PHE A 28 18.61 18.67 0.80
CA PHE A 28 18.69 17.55 -0.15
C PHE A 28 18.44 16.21 0.54
N GLY A 29 19.01 15.98 1.72
CA GLY A 29 18.78 14.76 2.51
C GLY A 29 17.31 14.59 2.92
N PHE A 30 16.66 15.65 3.39
CA PHE A 30 15.23 15.63 3.69
C PHE A 30 14.38 15.39 2.44
N TRP A 31 14.71 16.05 1.32
CA TRP A 31 14.02 15.84 0.06
C TRP A 31 14.13 14.38 -0.41
N TRP A 32 15.32 13.78 -0.33
CA TRP A 32 15.55 12.38 -0.68
C TRP A 32 14.75 11.41 0.21
N LEU A 33 14.68 11.69 1.51
CA LEU A 33 13.91 10.87 2.45
C LEU A 33 12.40 10.97 2.17
N ILE A 34 11.89 12.19 1.96
CA ILE A 34 10.48 12.43 1.62
C ILE A 34 10.13 11.72 0.30
N ASP A 35 10.99 11.85 -0.71
CA ASP A 35 10.77 11.20 -2.00
C ASP A 35 10.79 9.68 -1.87
N TYR A 36 11.66 9.11 -1.03
CA TYR A 36 11.66 7.68 -0.72
C TYR A 36 10.37 7.22 -0.01
N GLU A 37 9.92 7.96 1.01
CA GLU A 37 8.68 7.63 1.74
C GLU A 37 7.44 7.75 0.87
N LEU A 38 7.42 8.74 -0.02
CA LEU A 38 6.31 9.00 -0.92
C LEU A 38 6.37 8.16 -2.20
N ARG A 39 7.50 7.56 -2.59
CA ARG A 39 7.55 6.69 -3.77
C ARG A 39 6.70 5.43 -3.55
N GLY A 40 5.59 5.37 -4.28
CA GLY A 40 4.70 4.22 -4.33
C GLY A 40 5.35 3.04 -5.04
N GLY A 41 4.92 1.83 -4.71
CA GLY A 41 5.24 0.63 -5.46
C GLY A 41 4.47 0.55 -6.78
N HIS A 42 4.90 -0.36 -7.65
CA HIS A 42 4.26 -0.59 -8.92
C HIS A 42 2.87 -1.24 -8.76
N ILE A 43 1.97 -0.92 -9.67
CA ILE A 43 0.66 -1.53 -9.83
C ILE A 43 0.59 -2.03 -11.27
N GLY A 44 0.15 -3.28 -11.43
CA GLY A 44 -0.04 -3.88 -12.75
C GLY A 44 -1.32 -3.40 -13.42
N TYR A 45 -1.71 -4.09 -14.49
CA TYR A 45 -3.02 -3.87 -15.10
C TYR A 45 -4.11 -4.46 -14.20
N VAL A 46 -5.00 -3.60 -13.69
CA VAL A 46 -6.17 -4.01 -12.91
C VAL A 46 -7.39 -4.07 -13.82
N PRO A 47 -8.08 -5.23 -13.90
CA PRO A 47 -9.29 -5.34 -14.71
C PRO A 47 -10.40 -4.36 -14.28
N ASP A 48 -11.07 -3.71 -15.24
CA ASP A 48 -12.23 -2.85 -14.96
C ASP A 48 -13.47 -3.65 -14.51
N VAL A 49 -13.44 -4.97 -14.74
CA VAL A 49 -14.47 -5.93 -14.36
C VAL A 49 -13.86 -7.10 -13.61
N TRP A 50 -14.62 -7.71 -12.70
CA TRP A 50 -14.16 -8.83 -11.89
C TRP A 50 -13.55 -9.92 -12.79
N PRO A 51 -12.31 -10.38 -12.50
CA PRO A 51 -11.64 -11.36 -13.33
C PRO A 51 -12.35 -12.72 -13.26
N ASN A 52 -12.95 -13.16 -14.37
CA ASN A 52 -13.67 -14.44 -14.47
C ASN A 52 -12.82 -15.67 -14.14
N GLN A 53 -11.49 -15.55 -14.21
CA GLN A 53 -10.56 -16.63 -13.92
C GLN A 53 -10.19 -16.71 -12.44
N ALA A 54 -10.52 -15.69 -11.63
CA ALA A 54 -10.20 -15.67 -10.20
C ALA A 54 -10.85 -16.84 -9.47
N SER A 55 -10.10 -17.43 -8.54
CA SER A 55 -10.63 -18.46 -7.65
C SER A 55 -11.56 -17.87 -6.58
N LEU A 56 -11.41 -16.57 -6.28
CA LEU A 56 -12.33 -15.82 -5.43
C LEU A 56 -13.69 -15.74 -6.12
N ARG A 57 -14.72 -16.29 -5.48
CA ARG A 57 -16.10 -16.22 -5.99
C ARG A 57 -16.63 -14.80 -5.84
N HIS A 58 -16.98 -14.16 -6.94
CA HIS A 58 -17.76 -12.93 -6.95
C HIS A 58 -19.23 -13.19 -6.55
N SER A 59 -19.87 -12.20 -5.92
CA SER A 59 -21.27 -12.26 -5.50
C SER A 59 -22.02 -11.12 -6.16
N GLU A 60 -23.17 -11.44 -6.75
CA GLU A 60 -24.02 -10.45 -7.42
C GLU A 60 -24.81 -9.57 -6.43
N HIS A 61 -24.65 -9.80 -5.12
CA HIS A 61 -25.40 -9.14 -4.06
C HIS A 61 -24.53 -8.29 -3.12
N THR A 62 -23.21 -8.42 -3.21
CA THR A 62 -22.28 -7.74 -2.31
C THR A 62 -21.17 -7.04 -3.08
N PHE A 63 -20.66 -5.97 -2.48
CA PHE A 63 -19.40 -5.39 -2.90
C PHE A 63 -18.25 -6.31 -2.48
N GLU A 64 -17.16 -6.29 -3.22
CA GLU A 64 -15.98 -7.11 -2.96
C GLU A 64 -14.78 -6.20 -2.74
N LEU A 65 -14.28 -6.15 -1.50
CA LEU A 65 -13.05 -5.46 -1.14
C LEU A 65 -11.94 -6.50 -1.03
N VAL A 66 -10.94 -6.44 -1.90
CA VAL A 66 -9.82 -7.40 -1.92
C VAL A 66 -8.53 -6.66 -1.65
N MET A 67 -7.79 -7.06 -0.61
CA MET A 67 -6.48 -6.54 -0.27
C MET A 67 -5.42 -7.64 -0.44
N PHE A 68 -4.32 -7.33 -1.12
CA PHE A 68 -3.20 -8.23 -1.31
C PHE A 68 -2.06 -7.87 -0.37
N ILE A 69 -1.54 -8.85 0.38
CA ILE A 69 -0.50 -8.63 1.38
C ILE A 69 0.66 -9.61 1.25
N HIS A 70 1.85 -9.13 1.57
CA HIS A 70 3.01 -9.98 1.81
C HIS A 70 3.10 -10.31 3.31
N PRO A 71 3.18 -11.60 3.70
CA PRO A 71 3.11 -12.02 5.11
C PRO A 71 4.28 -11.53 5.97
N ARG A 72 5.43 -11.24 5.35
CA ARG A 72 6.66 -10.78 6.03
C ARG A 72 7.03 -9.31 5.79
N CYS A 73 6.20 -8.54 5.09
CA CYS A 73 6.52 -7.14 4.80
C CYS A 73 6.05 -6.25 5.97
N PRO A 74 6.92 -5.44 6.60
CA PRO A 74 6.52 -4.61 7.73
C PRO A 74 5.46 -3.55 7.35
N CYS A 75 5.43 -3.10 6.08
CA CYS A 75 4.42 -2.16 5.60
C CYS A 75 2.99 -2.72 5.67
N THR A 76 2.83 -4.05 5.61
CA THR A 76 1.52 -4.73 5.74
C THR A 76 0.82 -4.38 7.06
N ALA A 77 1.59 -4.12 8.13
CA ALA A 77 1.01 -3.78 9.43
C ALA A 77 0.14 -2.52 9.38
N ALA A 78 0.57 -1.49 8.65
CA ALA A 78 -0.16 -0.25 8.49
C ALA A 78 -1.42 -0.45 7.62
N SER A 79 -1.30 -1.20 6.51
CA SER A 79 -2.46 -1.52 5.66
C SER A 79 -3.52 -2.31 6.42
N LEU A 80 -3.12 -3.29 7.24
CA LEU A 80 -4.03 -4.06 8.08
C LEU A 80 -4.68 -3.20 9.17
N GLU A 81 -3.96 -2.23 9.72
CA GLU A 81 -4.55 -1.29 10.68
C GLU A 81 -5.61 -0.39 10.01
N GLU A 82 -5.33 0.15 8.83
CA GLU A 82 -6.30 0.93 8.07
C GLU A 82 -7.52 0.08 7.67
N LEU A 83 -7.29 -1.17 7.27
CA LEU A 83 -8.39 -2.10 6.99
C LEU A 83 -9.29 -2.26 8.22
N SER A 84 -8.70 -2.47 9.40
CA SER A 84 -9.47 -2.64 10.65
C SER A 84 -10.35 -1.42 10.99
N LYS A 85 -9.91 -0.21 10.64
CA LYS A 85 -10.69 1.03 10.78
C LYS A 85 -11.79 1.15 9.72
N LEU A 86 -11.56 0.62 8.52
CA LEU A 86 -12.54 0.60 7.42
C LEU A 86 -13.68 -0.38 7.66
N LEU A 87 -13.42 -1.56 8.24
CA LEU A 87 -14.44 -2.60 8.46
C LEU A 87 -15.74 -2.09 9.10
N PRO A 88 -15.74 -1.39 10.26
CA PRO A 88 -16.98 -0.88 10.84
C PRO A 88 -17.63 0.21 9.99
N ARG A 89 -16.84 1.03 9.27
CA ARG A 89 -17.35 2.10 8.40
C ARG A 89 -18.08 1.55 7.18
N LEU A 90 -17.69 0.37 6.70
CA LEU A 90 -18.35 -0.36 5.62
C LEU A 90 -19.40 -1.36 6.13
N GLY A 91 -19.57 -1.50 7.44
CA GLY A 91 -20.45 -2.51 8.05
C GLY A 91 -20.00 -3.94 7.82
N ALA A 92 -18.71 -4.14 7.54
CA ALA A 92 -18.08 -5.43 7.29
C ALA A 92 -17.67 -6.16 8.58
N ASP A 93 -17.81 -5.54 9.75
CA ASP A 93 -17.37 -6.07 11.05
C ASP A 93 -18.28 -7.17 11.64
N GLY A 94 -19.32 -7.56 10.89
CA GLY A 94 -20.31 -8.56 11.30
C GLY A 94 -21.31 -8.08 12.35
N ARG A 95 -21.27 -6.80 12.73
CA ARG A 95 -22.16 -6.22 13.77
C ARG A 95 -23.20 -5.27 13.19
N SER A 96 -22.92 -4.68 12.03
CA SER A 96 -23.83 -3.74 11.37
C SER A 96 -24.82 -4.44 10.44
N ILE A 97 -26.10 -4.09 10.54
CA ILE A 97 -27.12 -4.48 9.57
C ILE A 97 -27.13 -3.42 8.46
N GLN A 98 -26.36 -3.65 7.40
CA GLN A 98 -26.39 -2.82 6.19
C GLN A 98 -27.28 -3.42 5.11
N ARG A 99 -27.89 -2.55 4.30
CA ARG A 99 -28.66 -2.94 3.11
C ARG A 99 -27.77 -3.48 2.00
N ASP A 100 -26.65 -2.82 1.78
CA ASP A 100 -25.63 -3.21 0.81
C ASP A 100 -24.50 -3.88 1.59
N GLY A 101 -24.28 -5.18 1.36
CA GLY A 101 -23.20 -5.92 2.03
C GLY A 101 -21.86 -5.74 1.32
N VAL A 102 -20.76 -5.81 2.07
CA VAL A 102 -19.41 -5.93 1.52
C VAL A 102 -18.76 -7.20 2.05
N ARG A 103 -18.12 -7.95 1.16
CA ARG A 103 -17.21 -9.04 1.55
C ARG A 103 -15.78 -8.55 1.44
N VAL A 104 -15.01 -8.84 2.48
CA VAL A 104 -13.62 -8.40 2.58
C VAL A 104 -12.72 -9.61 2.48
N HIS A 105 -11.83 -9.60 1.51
CA HIS A 105 -10.84 -10.65 1.27
C HIS A 105 -9.45 -10.09 1.53
N VAL A 106 -8.68 -10.80 2.36
CA VAL A 106 -7.24 -10.56 2.50
C VAL A 106 -6.50 -11.71 1.84
N VAL A 107 -5.84 -11.41 0.72
CA VAL A 107 -5.11 -12.34 -0.11
C VAL A 107 -3.63 -12.31 0.28
N VAL A 108 -3.16 -13.39 0.90
CA VAL A 108 -1.79 -13.53 1.41
C VAL A 108 -0.94 -14.22 0.37
N LEU A 109 0.12 -13.55 -0.09
CA LEU A 109 1.08 -14.17 -0.99
C LEU A 109 1.74 -15.39 -0.33
N LYS A 110 1.71 -16.53 -1.05
CA LYS A 110 2.45 -17.73 -0.71
C LYS A 110 3.22 -18.21 -1.96
N PRO A 111 4.50 -17.84 -2.12
CA PRO A 111 5.28 -18.23 -3.27
C PRO A 111 5.38 -19.75 -3.41
N GLU A 112 5.60 -20.22 -4.63
CA GLU A 112 5.90 -21.64 -4.87
C GLU A 112 7.15 -22.06 -4.08
N LEU A 113 7.20 -23.34 -3.68
CA LEU A 113 8.34 -23.95 -2.98
C LEU A 113 8.65 -23.36 -1.59
N THR A 114 7.74 -22.60 -1.00
CA THR A 114 7.82 -22.16 0.41
C THR A 114 7.08 -23.14 1.33
N ASP A 115 7.60 -23.32 2.55
CA ASP A 115 6.97 -24.15 3.57
C ASP A 115 5.79 -23.43 4.27
N ALA A 116 5.14 -24.12 5.21
CA ALA A 116 4.04 -23.53 5.98
C ALA A 116 4.50 -22.37 6.89
N ALA A 117 5.76 -22.35 7.31
CA ALA A 117 6.32 -21.32 8.19
C ALA A 117 6.52 -19.98 7.47
N PHE A 118 6.48 -19.95 6.13
CA PHE A 118 6.50 -18.71 5.36
C PHE A 118 5.32 -17.78 5.73
N THR A 119 4.14 -18.38 5.91
CA THR A 119 2.89 -17.68 6.24
C THR A 119 2.60 -17.63 7.74
N ASP A 120 3.35 -18.36 8.57
CA ASP A 120 3.22 -18.32 10.02
C ASP A 120 3.85 -17.04 10.60
N THR A 121 3.08 -15.96 10.55
CA THR A 121 3.54 -14.62 10.93
C THR A 121 2.46 -13.89 11.72
N LEU A 122 2.88 -12.96 12.58
CA LEU A 122 1.95 -12.12 13.34
C LEU A 122 1.01 -11.32 12.42
N LEU A 123 1.45 -10.96 11.22
CA LEU A 123 0.64 -10.22 10.24
C LEU A 123 -0.50 -11.08 9.69
N VAL A 124 -0.22 -12.35 9.38
CA VAL A 124 -1.25 -13.29 8.93
C VAL A 124 -2.22 -13.63 10.05
N ALA A 125 -1.72 -13.86 11.28
CA ALA A 125 -2.57 -14.05 12.45
C ALA A 125 -3.49 -12.84 12.69
N ARG A 126 -2.95 -11.62 12.62
CA ARG A 126 -3.74 -10.39 12.75
C ARG A 126 -4.84 -10.28 11.70
N ALA A 127 -4.57 -10.64 10.45
CA ALA A 127 -5.58 -10.61 9.40
C ALA A 127 -6.68 -11.67 9.62
N LEU A 128 -6.30 -12.86 10.10
CA LEU A 128 -7.22 -13.94 10.43
C LEU A 128 -8.18 -13.57 11.58
N ASP A 129 -7.69 -12.83 12.57
CA ASP A 129 -8.47 -12.41 13.75
C ASP A 129 -9.43 -11.24 13.46
N MET A 130 -9.39 -10.65 12.26
CA MET A 130 -10.28 -9.53 11.91
C MET A 130 -11.72 -10.00 11.65
N PRO A 131 -12.73 -9.42 12.35
CA PRO A 131 -14.12 -9.76 12.11
C PRO A 131 -14.56 -9.47 10.67
N GLY A 132 -15.20 -10.46 10.03
CA GLY A 132 -15.75 -10.33 8.68
C GLY A 132 -14.73 -10.37 7.53
N VAL A 133 -13.44 -10.54 7.84
CA VAL A 133 -12.38 -10.75 6.85
C VAL A 133 -12.28 -12.24 6.49
N GLN A 134 -12.17 -12.51 5.19
CA GLN A 134 -11.92 -13.84 4.64
C GLN A 134 -10.47 -13.91 4.16
N LEU A 135 -9.66 -14.74 4.82
CA LEU A 135 -8.27 -14.93 4.45
C LEU A 135 -8.15 -15.93 3.30
N VAL A 136 -7.38 -15.59 2.26
CA VAL A 136 -7.11 -16.43 1.09
C VAL A 136 -5.60 -16.53 0.90
N PHE A 137 -5.05 -17.72 0.71
CA PHE A 137 -3.62 -17.90 0.40
C PHE A 137 -3.43 -17.99 -1.11
N ASP A 138 -2.67 -17.05 -1.66
CA ASP A 138 -2.37 -16.97 -3.09
C ASP A 138 -1.09 -17.73 -3.41
N HIS A 139 -1.30 -19.01 -3.74
CA HIS A 139 -0.23 -19.91 -4.14
C HIS A 139 0.36 -19.48 -5.48
N GLY A 140 1.65 -19.11 -5.47
CA GLY A 140 2.37 -18.69 -6.67
C GLY A 140 2.06 -17.27 -7.16
N GLY A 141 1.23 -16.50 -6.45
CA GLY A 141 0.91 -15.12 -6.84
C GLY A 141 -0.11 -15.01 -8.00
N VAL A 142 -0.89 -16.06 -8.24
CA VAL A 142 -1.84 -16.14 -9.36
C VAL A 142 -2.99 -15.16 -9.22
N GLU A 143 -3.55 -15.02 -8.01
CA GLU A 143 -4.60 -14.02 -7.76
C GLU A 143 -4.01 -12.61 -7.80
N ALA A 144 -2.83 -12.41 -7.25
CA ALA A 144 -2.14 -11.13 -7.33
C ALA A 144 -1.95 -10.68 -8.79
N GLU A 145 -1.54 -11.58 -9.68
CA GLU A 145 -1.45 -11.30 -11.12
C GLU A 145 -2.81 -10.95 -11.73
N ARG A 146 -3.86 -11.74 -11.45
CA ARG A 146 -5.22 -11.53 -12.00
C ARG A 146 -5.84 -10.20 -11.63
N PHE A 147 -5.51 -9.69 -10.44
CA PHE A 147 -5.99 -8.40 -9.95
C PHE A 147 -4.97 -7.27 -10.16
N GLY A 148 -3.85 -7.51 -10.84
CA GLY A 148 -2.81 -6.51 -11.07
C GLY A 148 -2.06 -6.05 -9.81
N ALA A 149 -2.14 -6.83 -8.73
CA ALA A 149 -1.47 -6.54 -7.48
C ALA A 149 0.02 -6.88 -7.56
N GLN A 150 0.86 -5.85 -7.66
CA GLN A 150 2.32 -6.00 -7.68
C GLN A 150 2.99 -5.53 -6.38
N THR A 151 2.26 -4.84 -5.49
CA THR A 151 2.78 -4.28 -4.25
C THR A 151 1.89 -4.65 -3.08
N SER A 152 2.49 -5.03 -1.94
CA SER A 152 1.78 -5.32 -0.70
C SER A 152 0.96 -4.11 -0.23
N GLY A 153 -0.28 -4.35 0.19
CA GLY A 153 -1.27 -3.32 0.53
C GLY A 153 -2.13 -2.87 -0.65
N HIS A 154 -1.91 -3.43 -1.85
CA HIS A 154 -2.78 -3.18 -3.01
C HIS A 154 -4.20 -3.62 -2.68
N THR A 155 -5.15 -2.70 -2.87
CA THR A 155 -6.54 -2.89 -2.50
C THR A 155 -7.44 -2.48 -3.66
N VAL A 156 -8.44 -3.31 -3.93
CA VAL A 156 -9.45 -3.08 -4.96
C VAL A 156 -10.84 -3.22 -4.38
N LEU A 157 -11.77 -2.38 -4.84
CA LEU A 157 -13.19 -2.50 -4.54
C LEU A 157 -13.95 -2.74 -5.83
N TYR A 158 -14.70 -3.82 -5.89
CA TYR A 158 -15.66 -4.10 -6.96
C TYR A 158 -17.08 -4.00 -6.44
N SER A 159 -17.98 -3.59 -7.33
CA SER A 159 -19.42 -3.55 -7.09
C SER A 159 -20.09 -4.91 -7.30
N PRO A 160 -21.35 -5.09 -6.88
CA PRO A 160 -22.07 -6.35 -7.09
C PRO A 160 -22.25 -6.76 -8.56
N ASN A 161 -22.18 -5.82 -9.51
CA ASN A 161 -22.16 -6.15 -10.95
C ASN A 161 -20.74 -6.40 -11.49
N GLY A 162 -19.76 -6.53 -10.60
CA GLY A 162 -18.37 -6.81 -10.92
C GLY A 162 -17.59 -5.61 -11.45
N ARG A 163 -18.09 -4.37 -11.39
CA ARG A 163 -17.33 -3.20 -11.90
C ARG A 163 -16.35 -2.67 -10.85
N LEU A 164 -15.13 -2.34 -11.29
CA LEU A 164 -14.11 -1.70 -10.46
C LEU A 164 -14.56 -0.31 -10.02
N LEU A 165 -14.51 -0.06 -8.71
CA LEU A 165 -14.84 1.23 -8.09
C LEU A 165 -13.65 1.89 -7.40
N PHE A 166 -12.66 1.12 -6.96
CA PHE A 166 -11.44 1.62 -6.33
C PHE A 166 -10.27 0.70 -6.65
N VAL A 167 -9.09 1.29 -6.84
CA VAL A 167 -7.81 0.59 -6.96
C VAL A 167 -6.72 1.49 -6.36
N GLY A 168 -5.92 0.95 -5.44
CA GLY A 168 -4.84 1.73 -4.81
C GLY A 168 -4.40 1.17 -3.47
N GLY A 169 -3.56 1.91 -2.74
CA GLY A 169 -3.29 1.64 -1.34
C GLY A 169 -4.35 2.29 -0.45
N ILE A 170 -4.51 1.84 0.79
CA ILE A 170 -5.41 2.47 1.78
C ILE A 170 -4.67 3.20 2.90
N THR A 171 -3.38 3.44 2.73
CA THR A 171 -2.48 4.12 3.67
C THR A 171 -2.01 5.43 3.06
N GLY A 172 -1.90 6.50 3.87
CA GLY A 172 -1.43 7.81 3.39
C GLY A 172 0.05 7.84 3.03
N THR A 173 0.90 7.13 3.79
CA THR A 173 2.34 7.01 3.56
C THR A 173 2.84 5.62 3.94
N ARG A 174 4.10 5.31 3.59
CA ARG A 174 4.73 4.01 3.88
C ARG A 174 4.80 3.75 5.38
N GLY A 175 4.17 2.65 5.82
CA GLY A 175 4.30 2.16 7.20
C GLY A 175 3.56 2.97 8.27
N HIS A 176 2.76 3.97 7.88
CA HIS A 176 1.98 4.79 8.81
C HIS A 176 0.48 4.55 8.64
N ALA A 177 -0.17 4.27 9.76
CA ALA A 177 -1.62 4.26 9.90
C ALA A 177 -2.09 5.62 10.46
N GLY A 178 -3.30 6.03 10.10
CA GLY A 178 -3.88 7.32 10.43
C GLY A 178 -4.82 7.83 9.34
N ASP A 179 -5.54 8.92 9.65
CA ASP A 179 -6.48 9.55 8.72
C ASP A 179 -5.80 9.83 7.38
N ASN A 180 -6.40 9.32 6.30
CA ASN A 180 -5.85 9.45 4.98
C ASN A 180 -6.95 9.49 3.91
N GLU A 181 -6.67 10.20 2.82
CA GLU A 181 -7.60 10.38 1.71
C GLU A 181 -7.96 9.06 1.03
N SER A 182 -7.05 8.08 1.01
CA SER A 182 -7.26 6.82 0.30
C SER A 182 -8.33 5.95 0.95
N ALA A 183 -8.34 5.85 2.28
CA ALA A 183 -9.40 5.20 3.03
C ALA A 183 -10.77 5.89 2.83
N GLU A 184 -10.80 7.22 2.78
CA GLU A 184 -12.01 7.99 2.47
C GLU A 184 -12.54 7.71 1.06
N LEU A 185 -11.66 7.54 0.07
CA LEU A 185 -12.04 7.18 -1.29
C LEU A 185 -12.75 5.82 -1.35
N VAL A 186 -12.31 4.83 -0.56
CA VAL A 186 -12.99 3.51 -0.47
C VAL A 186 -14.40 3.67 0.08
N VAL A 187 -14.54 4.42 1.17
CA VAL A 187 -15.84 4.69 1.80
C VAL A 187 -16.77 5.44 0.85
N ARG A 188 -16.26 6.45 0.15
CA ARG A 188 -17.01 7.21 -0.84
C ARG A 188 -17.44 6.35 -2.03
N ALA A 189 -16.54 5.54 -2.56
CA ALA A 189 -16.83 4.61 -3.66
C ALA A 189 -17.95 3.62 -3.28
N PHE A 190 -17.91 3.08 -2.06
CA PHE A 190 -18.94 2.19 -1.53
C PHE A 190 -20.30 2.88 -1.36
N TYR A 191 -20.38 3.97 -0.57
CA TYR A 191 -21.66 4.60 -0.25
C TYR A 191 -22.30 5.34 -1.41
N GLN A 192 -21.49 6.00 -2.25
CA GLN A 192 -21.99 6.78 -3.39
C GLN A 192 -22.10 5.94 -4.67
N LYS A 193 -21.58 4.70 -4.66
CA LYS A 193 -21.58 3.79 -5.83
C LYS A 193 -20.90 4.42 -7.05
N VAL A 194 -19.88 5.25 -6.80
CA VAL A 194 -19.12 5.97 -7.83
C VAL A 194 -17.82 5.25 -8.12
N ASN A 195 -17.38 5.35 -9.37
CA ASN A 195 -16.06 4.88 -9.75
C ASN A 195 -15.00 5.91 -9.30
N ALA A 196 -14.36 5.65 -8.16
CA ALA A 196 -13.24 6.41 -7.65
C ALA A 196 -11.88 5.87 -8.16
N SER A 197 -11.84 4.84 -9.01
CA SER A 197 -10.59 4.19 -9.46
C SER A 197 -9.61 5.15 -10.14
N GLN A 198 -10.08 6.19 -10.84
CA GLN A 198 -9.21 7.18 -11.47
C GLN A 198 -8.56 8.14 -10.46
N GLU A 199 -9.31 8.50 -9.41
CA GLU A 199 -8.79 9.30 -8.30
C GLU A 199 -7.89 8.45 -7.40
N ALA A 200 -8.28 7.19 -7.18
CA ALA A 200 -7.53 6.19 -6.43
C ALA A 200 -6.30 5.65 -7.18
N ALA A 201 -6.26 5.70 -8.51
CA ALA A 201 -5.05 5.42 -9.29
C ALA A 201 -3.92 6.41 -8.95
N ARG A 202 -4.25 7.58 -8.36
CA ARG A 202 -3.27 8.48 -7.75
C ARG A 202 -2.86 8.05 -6.33
N ALA A 203 -3.69 7.27 -5.65
CA ALA A 203 -3.38 6.68 -4.35
C ALA A 203 -2.30 5.62 -4.52
N ARG A 204 -1.09 6.00 -4.10
CA ARG A 204 0.11 5.17 -4.16
C ARG A 204 -0.08 3.95 -3.24
N VAL A 205 0.30 2.77 -3.72
CA VAL A 205 0.41 1.59 -2.86
C VAL A 205 1.79 1.60 -2.22
N PHE A 206 1.86 1.55 -0.89
CA PHE A 206 3.13 1.56 -0.16
C PHE A 206 3.41 0.19 0.44
N GLY A 207 4.32 -0.55 -0.18
CA GLY A 207 4.71 -1.86 0.32
C GLY A 207 5.91 -2.45 -0.40
N CYS A 208 6.18 -3.72 -0.10
CA CYS A 208 7.14 -4.56 -0.77
C CYS A 208 6.52 -5.16 -2.05
N ALA A 209 7.33 -5.52 -3.03
CA ALA A 209 6.85 -6.20 -4.24
C ALA A 209 6.23 -7.58 -3.91
N LEU A 210 5.19 -7.96 -4.66
CA LEU A 210 4.52 -9.27 -4.56
C LEU A 210 5.02 -10.27 -5.61
N ALA A 211 5.59 -9.79 -6.72
CA ALA A 211 5.94 -10.60 -7.90
C ALA A 211 7.44 -10.78 -8.14
N GLU A 212 8.33 -10.35 -7.23
CA GLU A 212 9.76 -10.56 -7.44
C GLU A 212 10.19 -11.98 -7.03
N PRO A 213 10.92 -12.71 -7.91
CA PRO A 213 11.51 -14.00 -7.56
C PRO A 213 12.79 -13.80 -6.73
N LEU A 214 12.75 -13.04 -5.63
CA LEU A 214 13.89 -12.85 -4.73
C LEU A 214 13.42 -12.54 -3.30
N CYS A 215 12.83 -13.53 -2.63
CA CYS A 215 12.97 -13.65 -1.18
C CYS A 215 13.83 -14.88 -0.85
N VAL A 216 15.04 -14.90 -1.42
CA VAL A 216 16.16 -15.50 -0.71
C VAL A 216 16.64 -14.42 0.26
N GLU A 217 16.62 -14.72 1.55
CA GLU A 217 17.13 -13.85 2.60
C GLU A 217 18.47 -13.22 2.20
N GLY A 218 18.53 -11.88 2.23
CA GLY A 218 19.78 -11.14 2.22
C GLY A 218 20.56 -11.11 0.91
N LYS A 219 20.20 -10.19 0.01
CA LYS A 219 21.14 -9.29 -0.69
C LYS A 219 20.35 -8.31 -1.55
N ALA A 220 20.27 -7.06 -1.11
CA ALA A 220 19.98 -5.96 -2.00
C ALA A 220 21.01 -6.00 -3.14
N LYS A 221 20.54 -6.24 -4.36
CA LYS A 221 21.36 -6.09 -5.55
C LYS A 221 21.51 -4.58 -5.77
N ASP A 222 22.70 -4.09 -5.48
CA ASP A 222 23.13 -2.72 -5.74
C ASP A 222 22.82 -2.35 -7.20
N PRO A 223 21.95 -1.37 -7.49
CA PRO A 223 21.77 -0.88 -8.85
C PRO A 223 22.91 0.08 -9.16
N GLY A 224 24.08 -0.48 -9.45
CA GLY A 224 25.15 0.26 -10.09
C GLY A 224 24.75 0.57 -11.54
N MET A 225 24.35 1.80 -11.80
CA MET A 225 24.86 2.63 -12.91
C MET A 225 24.60 4.12 -12.65
#